data_AF-A0A2G6DNG2-F1
#
_entry.id   AF-A0A2G6DNG2-F1
#
_cell.length_a   1.000
_cell.length_b   1.000
_cell.length_c   1.000
_cell.angle_alpha   90.00
_cell.angle_beta   90.00
_cell.angle_gamma   90.00
#
_symmetry.space_group_name_H-M   'P 1'
#
loop_
_entity.id
_entity.type
_entity.pdbx_description
1 polymer ?
#
loop_
_entity_poly.entity_id
_entity_poly.type
_entity_poly.pdbx_seq_one_letter_code
_entity_poly.pdbx_strand_id
1 'polypeptide(L)'
;SKTIHKLDKEQQKRLKKAFRKASQLCHPDRVDEELKEVAEAVFVELNDAYKENDIAKVEQILADLENGTFTPRSETVNEVDKLKTIVQSLKLKLAQLEQEIITIKDSEEYATISAIADWDEYFAQTKSQLIDEIDNLEMKL
;
A
#
# COMPACT_ATOMS: atom_id res chain seq x y z
N SER A 1 -19.78 -16.67 8.85
CA SER A 1 -20.89 -16.14 9.64
C SER A 1 -21.12 -14.69 9.27
N LYS A 2 -22.30 -14.32 8.77
CA LYS A 2 -22.65 -12.91 8.52
C LYS A 2 -23.00 -12.25 9.86
N THR A 3 -22.31 -11.18 10.22
CA THR A 3 -22.53 -10.43 11.47
C THR A 3 -23.77 -9.55 11.29
N ILE A 4 -24.91 -9.95 11.84
CA ILE A 4 -26.13 -9.14 11.78
C ILE A 4 -26.03 -8.09 12.89
N HIS A 5 -25.97 -6.81 12.50
CA HIS A 5 -25.95 -5.72 13.47
C HIS A 5 -27.30 -5.60 14.20
N LYS A 6 -27.27 -5.54 15.53
CA LYS A 6 -28.47 -5.41 16.35
C LYS A 6 -28.90 -3.93 16.37
N LEU A 7 -29.91 -3.59 15.58
CA LEU A 7 -30.44 -2.23 15.49
C LEU A 7 -31.63 -2.01 16.44
N ASP A 8 -31.71 -0.80 17.01
CA ASP A 8 -32.90 -0.32 17.72
C ASP A 8 -34.05 0.07 16.75
N LYS A 9 -35.22 0.40 17.28
CA LYS A 9 -36.40 0.76 16.46
C LYS A 9 -36.19 2.02 15.61
N GLU A 10 -35.44 3.00 16.11
CA GLU A 10 -35.15 4.25 15.41
C GLU A 10 -34.12 4.02 14.29
N GLN A 11 -33.09 3.22 14.56
CA GLN A 11 -32.09 2.76 13.61
C GLN A 11 -32.73 1.92 12.49
N GLN A 12 -33.62 0.98 12.80
CA GLN A 12 -34.35 0.23 11.76
C GLN A 12 -35.21 1.13 10.87
N LYS A 13 -35.81 2.18 11.45
CA LYS A 13 -36.59 3.17 10.70
C LYS A 13 -35.70 4.00 9.78
N ARG A 14 -34.54 4.44 10.26
CA ARG A 14 -33.52 5.14 9.46
C ARG A 14 -32.95 4.27 8.35
N LEU A 15 -32.57 3.02 8.66
CA LEU A 15 -32.10 2.02 7.70
C LEU A 15 -33.12 1.83 6.57
N LYS A 16 -34.39 1.58 6.90
CA LYS A 16 -35.46 1.42 5.90
C LYS A 16 -35.66 2.66 5.04
N LYS A 17 -35.56 3.85 5.64
CA LYS A 17 -35.71 5.12 4.93
C LYS A 17 -34.54 5.36 3.97
N ALA A 18 -33.31 5.14 4.44
CA ALA A 18 -32.11 5.30 3.65
C ALA A 18 -32.05 4.29 2.50
N PHE A 19 -32.38 3.03 2.77
CA PHE A 19 -32.48 1.97 1.75
C PHE A 19 -33.47 2.32 0.64
N ARG A 20 -34.70 2.75 0.99
CA ARG A 20 -35.71 3.15 0.00
C ARG A 20 -35.24 4.32 -0.87
N LYS A 21 -34.55 5.29 -0.27
CA LYS A 21 -34.06 6.47 -1.00
C LYS A 21 -32.91 6.10 -1.94
N ALA A 22 -31.95 5.30 -1.47
CA ALA A 22 -30.83 4.81 -2.26
C ALA A 22 -31.31 3.93 -3.42
N SER A 23 -32.23 2.99 -3.15
CA SER A 23 -32.83 2.11 -4.16
C SER A 23 -33.57 2.87 -5.26
N GLN A 24 -34.17 4.03 -4.94
CA GLN A 24 -34.83 4.88 -5.94
C GLN A 24 -33.85 5.66 -6.81
N LEU A 25 -32.65 5.94 -6.31
CA LEU A 25 -31.58 6.65 -7.01
C LEU A 25 -30.77 5.70 -7.91
N CYS A 26 -30.54 4.47 -7.45
CA CYS A 26 -29.83 3.45 -8.23
C CYS A 26 -30.74 2.46 -8.98
N HIS A 27 -32.01 2.80 -9.20
CA HIS A 27 -32.92 1.89 -9.88
C HIS A 27 -32.53 1.76 -11.37
N PRO A 28 -32.38 0.53 -11.92
CA PRO A 28 -31.96 0.30 -13.30
C PRO A 28 -32.86 0.97 -14.35
N ASP A 29 -34.15 1.19 -14.03
CA ASP A 29 -35.10 1.93 -14.89
C ASP A 29 -34.85 3.44 -14.97
N ARG A 30 -33.99 4.00 -14.11
CA ARG A 30 -33.73 5.45 -14.02
C ARG A 30 -32.34 5.86 -14.46
N VAL A 31 -31.53 4.89 -14.87
CA VAL A 31 -30.16 5.07 -15.35
C VAL A 31 -30.09 4.70 -16.82
N ASP A 32 -29.18 5.35 -17.55
CA ASP A 32 -28.95 5.03 -18.96
C ASP A 32 -28.44 3.59 -19.12
N GLU A 33 -28.63 3.01 -20.31
CA GLU A 33 -28.24 1.63 -20.65
C GLU A 33 -26.77 1.33 -20.27
N GLU A 34 -25.89 2.32 -20.46
CA GLU A 34 -24.45 2.25 -20.15
C GLU A 34 -24.14 2.17 -18.64
N LEU A 35 -25.07 2.60 -17.79
CA LEU A 35 -24.93 2.63 -16.33
C LEU A 35 -25.72 1.53 -15.64
N LYS A 36 -26.49 0.71 -16.38
CA LYS A 36 -27.31 -0.38 -15.81
C LYS A 36 -26.50 -1.41 -15.04
N GLU A 37 -25.37 -1.86 -15.59
CA GLU A 37 -24.50 -2.84 -14.91
C GLU A 37 -23.95 -2.31 -13.58
N VAL A 38 -23.55 -1.03 -13.57
CA VAL A 38 -23.04 -0.35 -12.38
C VAL A 38 -24.15 -0.14 -11.35
N ALA A 39 -25.34 0.26 -11.79
CA ALA A 39 -26.50 0.42 -10.93
C ALA A 39 -26.94 -0.91 -10.31
N GLU A 40 -26.90 -2.01 -11.07
CA GLU A 40 -27.22 -3.35 -10.57
C GLU A 40 -26.21 -3.80 -9.51
N ALA A 41 -24.91 -3.57 -9.71
CA ALA A 41 -23.87 -3.87 -8.73
C ALA A 41 -24.06 -3.07 -7.42
N VAL A 42 -24.33 -1.77 -7.52
CA VAL A 42 -24.62 -0.91 -6.35
C VAL A 42 -25.91 -1.35 -5.65
N PHE A 43 -26.92 -1.78 -6.41
CA PHE A 43 -28.19 -2.27 -5.86
C PHE A 43 -28.04 -3.60 -5.10
N VAL A 44 -27.21 -4.51 -5.60
CA VAL A 44 -26.85 -5.75 -4.89
C VAL A 44 -26.13 -5.43 -3.58
N GLU A 45 -25.16 -4.51 -3.61
CA GLU A 45 -24.41 -4.09 -2.43
C GLU A 45 -25.32 -3.43 -1.37
N LEU A 46 -26.23 -2.56 -1.80
CA LEU A 46 -27.24 -1.94 -0.95
C LEU A 46 -28.16 -2.98 -0.28
N ASN A 47 -28.59 -4.00 -1.02
CA ASN A 47 -29.42 -5.08 -0.49
C ASN A 47 -28.69 -5.92 0.54
N ASP A 48 -27.41 -6.20 0.33
CA ASP A 48 -26.62 -7.00 1.26
C ASP A 48 -26.33 -6.23 2.55
N ALA A 49 -26.00 -4.94 2.45
CA ALA A 49 -25.87 -4.05 3.61
C ALA A 49 -27.18 -3.95 4.41
N TYR A 50 -28.33 -3.90 3.71
CA TYR A 50 -29.64 -3.90 4.35
C TYR A 50 -29.95 -5.23 5.07
N LYS A 51 -29.65 -6.39 4.46
CA LYS A 51 -29.82 -7.72 5.08
C LYS A 51 -28.94 -7.89 6.33
N GLU A 52 -27.76 -7.29 6.33
CA GLU A 52 -26.81 -7.32 7.44
C GLU A 52 -27.13 -6.29 8.54
N ASN A 53 -28.18 -5.47 8.34
CA ASN A 53 -28.56 -4.36 9.20
C ASN A 53 -27.43 -3.33 9.37
N ASP A 54 -26.56 -3.19 8.37
CA ASP A 54 -25.46 -2.22 8.38
C ASP A 54 -25.97 -0.83 7.97
N ILE A 55 -26.47 -0.10 8.97
CA ILE A 55 -27.00 1.25 8.77
C ILE A 55 -25.94 2.24 8.28
N ALA A 56 -24.70 2.10 8.74
CA ALA A 56 -23.61 3.00 8.34
C ALA A 56 -23.32 2.83 6.85
N LYS A 57 -23.24 1.58 6.38
CA LYS A 57 -23.00 1.28 4.98
C LYS A 57 -24.17 1.71 4.08
N VAL A 58 -25.42 1.50 4.52
CA VAL A 58 -26.60 1.97 3.76
C VAL A 58 -26.68 3.50 3.68
N GLU A 59 -26.38 4.23 4.76
CA GLU A 59 -26.35 5.69 4.76
C GLU A 59 -25.20 6.24 3.90
N GLN A 60 -24.06 5.54 3.87
CA GLN A 60 -22.91 5.91 3.05
C GLN A 60 -23.18 5.70 1.55
N ILE A 61 -23.77 4.56 1.16
CA ILE A 61 -24.19 4.32 -0.24
C ILE A 61 -25.21 5.38 -0.69
N LEU A 62 -26.14 5.77 0.20
CA LEU A 62 -27.08 6.83 -0.09
C LEU A 62 -26.38 8.17 -0.35
N ALA A 63 -25.40 8.55 0.48
CA ALA A 63 -24.67 9.80 0.31
C ALA A 63 -23.87 9.84 -1.01
N ASP A 64 -23.24 8.72 -1.39
CA ASP A 64 -22.49 8.62 -2.65
C ASP A 64 -23.43 8.76 -3.87
N LEU A 65 -24.63 8.15 -3.81
CA LEU A 65 -25.68 8.29 -4.83
C LEU A 65 -26.27 9.71 -4.90
N GLU A 66 -26.47 10.37 -3.75
CA GLU A 66 -26.94 11.76 -3.68
C GLU A 66 -25.92 12.76 -4.25
N ASN A 67 -24.63 12.47 -4.12
CA ASN A 67 -23.54 13.24 -4.72
C ASN A 67 -23.33 12.92 -6.21
N GLY A 68 -24.16 12.07 -6.82
CA GLY A 68 -24.09 11.73 -8.25
C GLY A 68 -23.01 10.71 -8.61
N THR A 69 -22.48 9.97 -7.63
CA THR A 69 -21.44 8.96 -7.87
C THR A 69 -22.06 7.56 -7.95
N PHE A 70 -22.12 7.02 -9.17
CA PHE A 70 -22.49 5.62 -9.42
C PHE A 70 -21.20 4.79 -9.52
N THR A 71 -20.67 4.33 -8.37
CA THR A 71 -19.50 3.43 -8.35
C THR A 71 -19.74 2.27 -7.38
N PRO A 72 -19.60 1.00 -7.79
CA PRO A 72 -19.68 -0.14 -6.89
C PRO A 72 -18.44 -0.17 -5.99
N ARG A 73 -18.62 -0.31 -4.67
CA ARG A 73 -17.52 -0.10 -3.71
C ARG A 73 -16.87 -1.40 -3.22
N SER A 74 -17.44 -2.56 -3.62
CA SER A 74 -17.04 -3.88 -3.14
C SER A 74 -15.61 -4.32 -3.56
N GLU A 75 -15.04 -3.79 -4.64
CA GLU A 75 -13.66 -4.13 -5.06
C GLU A 75 -12.63 -3.05 -4.69
N THR A 76 -13.02 -1.79 -4.71
CA THR A 76 -12.10 -0.65 -4.55
C THR A 76 -11.57 -0.48 -3.12
N VAL A 77 -12.35 -0.83 -2.08
CA VAL A 77 -11.87 -0.73 -0.68
C VAL A 77 -10.75 -1.74 -0.39
N ASN A 78 -10.85 -2.95 -0.97
CA ASN A 78 -9.84 -4.00 -0.78
C ASN A 78 -8.53 -3.67 -1.53
N GLU A 79 -8.64 -3.17 -2.77
CA GLU A 79 -7.48 -2.79 -3.57
C GLU A 79 -6.73 -1.59 -2.99
N VAL A 80 -7.45 -0.57 -2.49
CA VAL A 80 -6.83 0.59 -1.87
C VAL A 80 -6.06 0.21 -0.61
N ASP A 81 -6.59 -0.68 0.23
CA ASP A 81 -5.88 -1.10 1.44
C ASP A 81 -4.70 -2.06 1.15
N LYS A 82 -4.81 -2.89 0.10
CA LYS A 82 -3.66 -3.64 -0.46
C LYS A 82 -2.58 -2.70 -0.98
N LEU A 83 -2.95 -1.68 -1.76
CA LEU A 83 -2.03 -0.67 -2.29
C LEU A 83 -1.35 0.12 -1.16
N LYS A 84 -2.09 0.54 -0.13
CA LYS A 84 -1.51 1.18 1.06
C LYS A 84 -0.48 0.29 1.75
N THR A 85 -0.78 -1.00 1.90
CA THR A 85 0.13 -1.98 2.51
C THR A 85 1.39 -2.15 1.68
N ILE A 86 1.27 -2.25 0.35
CA ILE A 86 2.40 -2.33 -0.58
C ILE A 86 3.25 -1.06 -0.46
N VAL A 87 2.63 0.13 -0.49
CA VAL A 87 3.32 1.41 -0.34
C VAL A 87 4.10 1.49 0.98
N GLN A 88 3.50 1.05 2.09
CA GLN A 88 4.19 0.99 3.38
C GLN A 88 5.38 0.03 3.35
N SER A 89 5.22 -1.16 2.76
CA SER A 89 6.32 -2.13 2.63
C SER A 89 7.47 -1.60 1.77
N LEU A 90 7.17 -0.87 0.70
CA LEU A 90 8.18 -0.26 -0.17
C LEU A 90 8.93 0.85 0.54
N LYS A 91 8.24 1.69 1.32
CA LYS A 91 8.86 2.74 2.13
C LYS A 91 9.83 2.17 3.17
N LEU A 92 9.45 1.07 3.83
CA LEU A 92 10.32 0.39 4.79
C LEU A 92 11.57 -0.19 4.12
N LYS A 93 11.41 -0.86 2.96
CA LYS A 93 12.55 -1.36 2.17
C LYS A 93 13.47 -0.25 1.71
N LEU A 94 12.92 0.89 1.30
CA LEU A 94 13.70 2.05 0.88
C LEU A 94 14.54 2.60 2.04
N ALA A 95 13.92 2.79 3.21
CA ALA A 95 14.64 3.23 4.41
C ALA A 95 15.74 2.24 4.84
N GLN A 96 15.49 0.94 4.71
CA GLN A 96 16.50 -0.08 4.99
C GLN A 96 17.68 0.00 4.00
N LEU A 97 17.41 0.09 2.70
CA LEU A 97 18.44 0.22 1.67
C LEU A 97 19.26 1.50 1.84
N GLU A 98 18.62 2.62 2.18
CA GLU A 98 19.31 3.87 2.50
C GLU A 98 20.27 3.69 3.68
N GLN A 99 19.83 3.02 4.74
CA GLN A 99 20.67 2.75 5.90
C GLN A 99 21.83 1.80 5.56
N GLU A 100 21.61 0.79 4.73
CA GLU A 100 22.67 -0.11 4.25
C GLU A 100 23.71 0.66 3.44
N ILE A 101 23.29 1.57 2.55
CA ILE A 101 24.20 2.42 1.77
C ILE A 101 25.03 3.32 2.68
N ILE A 102 24.41 3.96 3.68
CA ILE A 102 25.12 4.80 4.65
C ILE A 102 26.15 3.96 5.40
N THR A 103 25.76 2.79 5.89
CA THR A 103 26.64 1.88 6.63
C THR A 103 27.86 1.47 5.80
N ILE A 104 27.67 1.17 4.51
CA ILE A 104 28.77 0.84 3.60
C ILE A 104 29.67 2.06 3.39
N LYS A 105 29.11 3.25 3.18
CA LYS A 105 29.90 4.46 2.92
C LYS A 105 30.69 4.95 4.14
N ASP A 106 30.18 4.72 5.34
CA ASP A 106 30.83 5.06 6.59
C ASP A 106 31.88 4.01 7.02
N SER A 107 32.01 2.92 6.27
CA SER A 107 32.98 1.86 6.57
C SER A 107 34.41 2.27 6.22
N GLU A 108 35.37 1.81 7.01
CA GLU A 108 36.79 2.09 6.80
C GLU A 108 37.31 1.50 5.49
N GLU A 109 36.77 0.34 5.09
CA GLU A 109 37.10 -0.31 3.82
C GLU A 109 36.67 0.56 2.64
N TYR A 110 35.46 1.13 2.68
CA TYR A 110 34.99 2.04 1.63
C TYR A 110 35.83 3.31 1.58
N ALA A 111 36.17 3.90 2.73
CA ALA A 111 37.04 5.07 2.80
C ALA A 111 38.43 4.78 2.20
N THR A 112 39.01 3.63 2.54
CA THR A 112 40.31 3.19 2.01
C THR A 112 40.25 3.01 0.51
N ILE A 113 39.27 2.26 0.00
CA ILE A 113 39.12 1.95 -1.42
C ILE A 113 38.82 3.22 -2.24
N SER A 114 37.95 4.10 -1.72
CA SER A 114 37.55 5.33 -2.42
C SER A 114 38.66 6.38 -2.48
N ALA A 115 39.64 6.33 -1.58
CA ALA A 115 40.81 7.20 -1.61
C ALA A 115 41.88 6.78 -2.63
N ILE A 116 41.79 5.57 -3.20
CA ILE A 116 42.76 5.07 -4.19
C ILE A 116 42.49 5.72 -5.55
N ALA A 117 43.41 6.58 -5.99
CA ALA A 117 43.32 7.27 -7.29
C ALA A 117 43.67 6.36 -8.48
N ASP A 118 44.73 5.56 -8.34
CA ASP A 118 45.18 4.58 -9.32
C ASP A 118 45.42 3.25 -8.63
N TRP A 119 44.66 2.24 -9.03
CA TRP A 119 44.69 0.92 -8.43
C TRP A 119 45.96 0.16 -8.82
N ASP A 120 46.43 0.32 -10.06
CA ASP A 120 47.63 -0.35 -10.54
C ASP A 120 48.86 0.18 -9.80
N GLU A 121 48.94 1.49 -9.61
CA GLU A 121 50.01 2.11 -8.81
C GLU A 121 49.96 1.68 -7.34
N TYR A 122 48.78 1.74 -6.70
CA TYR A 122 48.59 1.35 -5.31
C TYR A 122 49.03 -0.09 -5.04
N PHE A 123 48.57 -1.04 -5.87
CA PHE A 123 48.94 -2.45 -5.70
C PHE A 123 50.40 -2.71 -6.06
N ALA A 124 50.97 -2.00 -7.03
CA ALA A 124 52.39 -2.11 -7.34
C ALA A 124 53.27 -1.65 -6.17
N GLN A 125 52.96 -0.50 -5.56
CA GLN A 125 53.68 0.02 -4.40
C GLN A 125 53.52 -0.89 -3.18
N THR A 126 52.29 -1.32 -2.88
CA THR A 126 52.00 -2.23 -1.76
C THR A 126 52.78 -3.55 -1.91
N LYS A 127 52.82 -4.11 -3.12
CA LYS A 127 53.60 -5.31 -3.41
C LYS A 127 55.09 -5.09 -3.15
N SER A 128 55.65 -3.97 -3.61
CA SER A 128 57.07 -3.64 -3.37
C SER A 128 57.38 -3.56 -1.88
N GLN A 129 56.54 -2.86 -1.11
CA GLN A 129 56.71 -2.71 0.33
C GLN A 129 56.70 -4.06 1.05
N LEU A 130 55.77 -4.95 0.69
CA LEU A 130 55.69 -6.29 1.29
C LEU A 130 56.92 -7.14 0.96
N ILE A 131 57.46 -7.04 -0.26
CA ILE A 131 58.71 -7.73 -0.63
C ILE A 131 59.87 -7.21 0.21
N ASP A 132 60.02 -5.89 0.33
CA ASP A 132 61.07 -5.28 1.15
C ASP A 132 60.95 -5.69 2.63
N GLU A 133 59.72 -5.84 3.14
CA GLU A 133 59.46 -6.26 4.51
C GLU A 133 59.83 -7.73 4.74
N ILE A 134 59.51 -8.60 3.77
CA ILE A 134 59.94 -10.02 3.77
C ILE A 134 61.46 -10.11 3.78
N ASP A 135 62.15 -9.44 2.86
CA ASP A 135 63.61 -9.47 2.77
C ASP A 135 64.26 -9.00 4.08
N ASN A 136 63.71 -7.95 4.70
CA ASN A 136 64.18 -7.46 6.01
C ASN A 136 63.97 -8.46 7.15
N LEU A 137 62.88 -9.23 7.13
CA LEU A 137 62.61 -10.26 8.13
C LEU A 137 63.53 -11.47 7.94
N GLU A 138 63.77 -11.86 6.69
CA GLU A 138 64.70 -12.94 6.35
C GLU A 138 66.14 -12.60 6.70
N MET A 139 66.57 -11.34 6.55
CA MET A 139 67.90 -10.87 6.97
C MET A 139 68.09 -10.80 8.49
N LYS A 140 67.00 -10.80 9.27
CA LYS A 140 67.02 -10.76 10.75
C LYS A 140 66.97 -12.15 11.39
N LEU A 141 66.81 -13.21 10.59
CA LEU A 141 66.87 -14.62 10.98
C LEU A 141 68.28 -15.19 10.81
#